data_AF-A0AAW9IDU1-F1
#
_entry.id   AF-A0AAW9IDU1-F1
#
_cell.length_a   1.000
_cell.length_b   1.000
_cell.length_c   1.000
_cell.angle_alpha   90.00
_cell.angle_beta   90.00
_cell.angle_gamma   90.00
#
_symmetry.space_group_name_H-M   'P 1'
#
loop_
_entity.id
_entity.type
_entity.pdbx_description
1 polymer ?
#
loop_
_entity_poly.entity_id
_entity_poly.type
_entity_poly.pdbx_seq_one_letter_code
_entity_poly.pdbx_strand_id
1 'polypeptide(L)'
;MAIVQKKRLGDSLVAADKITPFQLQSALKSQKILGKKLGEVLIEGGIVSEEDIIDAIETQTGIKKVDLNDINFDKKAIKIVPQNLCDKYNLIAFGFEEDKIMVALSDPLNIFAIDDISISTGLDVKVFIAPKNDIKKFVQINYSSEEVSKAAEELLKEALESKSITLDVEELDDVKNAPVVKMIEQLFRNSVEMRASDIHIEPYEKEIRIRYRIDGELTTINTLGIESLAPLV
;
A
#
# COMPACT_ATOMS: atom_id res chain seq x y z
N MET A 1 10.71 22.78 34.71
CA MET A 1 10.55 21.89 33.53
C MET A 1 9.47 22.47 32.65
N ALA A 2 9.80 22.95 31.45
CA ALA A 2 8.81 23.47 30.53
C ALA A 2 7.94 22.31 30.04
N ILE A 3 6.65 22.35 30.39
CA ILE A 3 5.65 21.48 29.81
C ILE A 3 5.55 21.91 28.35
N VAL A 4 6.21 21.19 27.44
CA VAL A 4 6.00 21.37 26.00
C VAL A 4 4.55 20.99 25.75
N GLN A 5 3.65 21.97 25.76
CA GLN A 5 2.27 21.78 25.35
C GLN A 5 2.31 21.21 23.93
N LYS A 6 1.93 19.94 23.80
CA LYS A 6 1.72 19.28 22.52
C LYS A 6 0.69 20.12 21.77
N LYS A 7 1.13 21.00 20.86
CA LYS A 7 0.26 21.86 20.04
C LYS A 7 -0.76 20.94 19.39
N ARG A 8 -2.06 21.24 19.47
CA ARG A 8 -3.08 20.40 18.83
C ARG A 8 -3.05 20.65 17.32
N LEU A 9 -3.49 19.69 16.52
CA LEU A 9 -3.54 19.82 15.06
C LEU A 9 -4.25 21.14 14.63
N GLY A 10 -5.39 21.44 15.26
CA GLY A 10 -6.12 22.68 14.98
C GLY A 10 -5.31 23.95 15.29
N ASP A 11 -4.55 23.95 16.39
CA ASP A 11 -3.70 25.09 16.76
C ASP A 11 -2.52 25.25 15.80
N SER A 12 -1.95 24.13 15.33
CA SER A 12 -0.90 24.12 14.31
C SER A 12 -1.41 24.68 12.97
N LEU A 13 -2.62 24.31 12.55
CA LEU A 13 -3.24 24.80 11.32
C LEU A 13 -3.59 26.29 11.39
N VAL A 14 -4.03 26.79 12.56
CA VAL A 14 -4.26 28.23 12.78
C VAL A 14 -2.92 28.98 12.78
N ALA A 15 -1.89 28.44 13.44
CA ALA A 15 -0.58 29.08 13.50
C ALA A 15 0.14 29.12 12.14
N ALA A 16 -0.21 28.21 11.22
CA ALA A 16 0.28 28.18 9.85
C ALA A 16 -0.61 28.99 8.88
N ASP A 17 -1.57 29.77 9.40
CA ASP A 17 -2.55 30.56 8.63
C ASP A 17 -3.35 29.75 7.59
N LYS A 18 -3.46 28.42 7.78
CA LYS A 18 -4.24 27.52 6.91
C LYS A 18 -5.73 27.59 7.22
N ILE A 19 -6.08 27.83 8.48
CA ILE A 19 -7.48 27.98 8.93
C ILE A 19 -7.62 29.15 9.89
N THR A 20 -8.79 29.76 9.88
CA THR A 20 -9.16 30.77 10.90
C THR A 20 -9.65 30.09 12.19
N PRO A 21 -9.56 30.78 13.35
CA PRO A 21 -10.16 30.29 14.59
C PRO A 21 -11.66 29.99 14.48
N PHE A 22 -12.37 30.73 13.63
CA PHE A 22 -13.79 30.50 13.34
C PHE A 22 -14.02 29.19 12.58
N GLN A 23 -13.23 28.93 11.53
CA GLN A 23 -13.28 27.67 10.79
C GLN A 23 -12.92 26.48 11.67
N LEU A 24 -11.91 26.62 12.55
CA LEU A 24 -11.56 25.58 13.52
C LEU A 24 -12.73 25.25 14.45
N GLN A 25 -13.39 26.27 15.02
CA GLN A 25 -14.55 26.04 15.89
C GLN A 25 -15.72 25.38 15.14
N SER A 26 -15.98 25.78 13.89
CA SER A 26 -17.00 25.17 13.05
C SER A 26 -16.69 23.69 12.79
N ALA A 27 -15.44 23.40 12.39
CA ALA A 27 -14.98 22.04 12.12
C ALA A 27 -15.04 21.14 13.37
N LEU A 28 -14.69 21.66 14.56
CA LEU A 28 -14.80 20.93 15.82
C LEU A 28 -16.27 20.59 16.19
N LYS A 29 -17.22 21.45 15.84
CA LYS A 29 -18.66 21.17 16.02
C LYS A 29 -19.10 20.06 15.07
N SER A 30 -18.75 20.17 13.79
CA SER A 30 -19.04 19.14 12.79
C SER A 30 -18.38 17.80 13.13
N GLN A 31 -17.16 17.82 13.65
CA GLN A 31 -16.42 16.63 14.10
C GLN A 31 -17.22 15.84 15.14
N LYS A 32 -17.79 16.52 16.14
CA LYS A 32 -18.60 15.87 17.19
C LYS A 32 -19.89 15.24 16.64
N ILE A 33 -20.47 15.85 15.61
CA ILE A 33 -21.71 15.36 14.99
C ILE A 33 -21.42 14.16 14.08
N LEU A 34 -20.35 14.25 13.29
CA LEU A 34 -20.00 13.25 12.27
C LEU A 34 -19.19 12.07 12.81
N GLY A 35 -18.56 12.21 13.99
CA GLY A 35 -17.69 11.20 14.57
C GLY A 35 -16.38 10.98 13.81
N LYS A 36 -16.02 11.87 12.88
CA LYS A 36 -14.81 11.81 12.05
C LYS A 36 -13.60 12.47 12.71
N LYS A 37 -12.42 12.34 12.12
CA LYS A 37 -11.24 13.10 12.57
C LYS A 37 -11.32 14.55 12.11
N LEU A 38 -10.72 15.47 12.87
CA LEU A 38 -10.74 16.89 12.55
C LEU A 38 -10.16 17.18 11.16
N GLY A 39 -9.03 16.54 10.80
CA GLY A 39 -8.43 16.69 9.48
C GLY A 39 -9.36 16.27 8.34
N GLU A 40 -10.04 15.13 8.48
CA GLU A 40 -11.02 14.64 7.49
C GLU A 40 -12.16 15.65 7.28
N VAL A 41 -12.70 16.21 8.37
CA VAL A 41 -13.76 17.23 8.31
C VAL A 41 -13.29 18.49 7.59
N LEU A 42 -12.04 18.91 7.81
CA LEU A 42 -11.47 20.11 7.18
C LEU A 42 -11.21 19.88 5.68
N ILE A 43 -10.76 18.69 5.29
CA ILE A 43 -10.55 18.29 3.88
C ILE A 43 -11.89 18.19 3.15
N GLU A 44 -12.88 17.48 3.71
CA GLU A 44 -14.22 17.33 3.11
C GLU A 44 -14.94 18.69 2.97
N GLY A 45 -14.67 19.61 3.90
CA GLY A 45 -15.17 20.99 3.82
C GLY A 45 -14.45 21.87 2.81
N GLY A 46 -13.41 21.38 2.12
CA GLY A 46 -12.58 22.15 1.19
C GLY A 46 -11.80 23.28 1.85
N ILE A 47 -11.58 23.22 3.17
CA ILE A 47 -10.93 24.29 3.93
C ILE A 47 -9.40 24.15 3.85
N VAL A 48 -8.90 22.93 3.83
CA VAL A 48 -7.47 22.60 3.74
C VAL A 48 -7.25 21.42 2.79
N SER A 49 -6.06 21.32 2.22
CA SER A 49 -5.67 20.15 1.43
C SER A 49 -5.21 18.99 2.33
N GLU A 50 -5.10 17.78 1.76
CA GLU A 50 -4.49 16.64 2.47
C GLU A 50 -3.01 16.91 2.81
N GLU A 51 -2.30 17.64 1.95
CA GLU A 51 -0.92 18.06 2.19
C GLU A 51 -0.79 19.01 3.37
N ASP A 52 -1.70 19.99 3.50
CA ASP A 52 -1.70 20.93 4.63
C ASP A 52 -1.85 20.20 5.97
N ILE A 53 -2.64 19.12 5.99
CA ILE A 53 -2.82 18.27 7.18
C ILE A 53 -1.53 17.50 7.48
N ILE A 54 -0.90 16.92 6.46
CA ILE A 54 0.35 16.16 6.61
C ILE A 54 1.47 17.06 7.15
N ASP A 55 1.65 18.24 6.58
CA ASP A 55 2.68 19.20 6.99
C ASP A 55 2.46 19.68 8.44
N ALA A 56 1.19 19.88 8.83
CA ALA A 56 0.84 20.23 10.19
C ALA A 56 1.13 19.08 11.19
N ILE A 57 0.90 17.83 10.78
CA ILE A 57 1.23 16.65 11.59
C ILE A 57 2.74 16.49 11.72
N GLU A 58 3.50 16.65 10.64
CA GLU A 58 4.97 16.60 10.64
C GLU A 58 5.53 17.66 11.59
N THR A 59 5.06 18.91 11.48
CA THR A 59 5.48 20.01 12.38
C THR A 59 5.12 19.73 13.84
N GLN A 60 3.99 19.09 14.10
CA GLN A 60 3.51 18.79 15.45
C GLN A 60 4.28 17.62 16.10
N THR A 61 4.66 16.62 15.32
CA THR A 61 5.10 15.30 15.81
C THR A 61 6.55 14.97 15.50
N GLY A 62 7.14 15.65 14.52
CA GLY A 62 8.45 15.32 13.95
C GLY A 62 8.44 14.07 13.06
N ILE A 63 7.27 13.50 12.76
CA ILE A 63 7.14 12.32 11.90
C ILE A 63 7.26 12.76 10.44
N LYS A 64 8.23 12.19 9.74
CA LYS A 64 8.57 12.57 8.37
C LYS A 64 7.49 12.16 7.37
N LYS A 65 7.20 13.05 6.42
CA LYS A 65 6.44 12.72 5.21
C LYS A 65 7.29 11.84 4.29
N VAL A 66 6.65 10.87 3.64
CA VAL A 66 7.25 10.06 2.56
C VAL A 66 6.36 10.12 1.32
N ASP A 67 6.98 10.32 0.16
CA ASP A 67 6.30 10.14 -1.13
C ASP A 67 6.48 8.68 -1.56
N LEU A 68 5.38 7.94 -1.66
CA LEU A 68 5.42 6.52 -2.00
C LEU A 68 5.74 6.27 -3.48
N ASN A 69 5.62 7.28 -4.34
CA ASN A 69 5.93 7.14 -5.76
C ASN A 69 7.45 7.04 -6.02
N ASP A 70 8.26 7.62 -5.14
CA ASP A 70 9.74 7.60 -5.23
C ASP A 70 10.38 6.40 -4.50
N ILE A 71 9.56 5.53 -3.92
CA ILE A 71 10.02 4.43 -3.08
C ILE A 71 10.13 3.13 -3.87
N ASN A 72 11.30 2.50 -3.79
CA ASN A 72 11.47 1.11 -4.20
C ASN A 72 11.11 0.18 -3.03
N PHE A 73 9.94 -0.44 -3.09
CA PHE A 73 9.40 -1.28 -2.02
C PHE A 73 10.23 -2.57 -1.85
N ASP A 74 10.70 -2.82 -0.62
CA ASP A 74 11.31 -4.11 -0.29
C ASP A 74 10.24 -5.20 -0.20
N LYS A 75 10.32 -6.20 -1.09
CA LYS A 75 9.42 -7.36 -1.10
C LYS A 75 9.38 -8.09 0.25
N LYS A 76 10.47 -8.11 1.02
CA LYS A 76 10.47 -8.72 2.35
C LYS A 76 9.58 -7.95 3.33
N ALA A 77 9.60 -6.62 3.29
CA ALA A 77 8.75 -5.78 4.15
C ALA A 77 7.27 -5.99 3.83
N ILE A 78 6.92 -6.04 2.54
CA ILE A 78 5.56 -6.33 2.07
C ILE A 78 5.09 -7.72 2.52
N LYS A 79 5.94 -8.75 2.43
CA LYS A 79 5.57 -10.13 2.82
C LYS A 79 5.34 -10.29 4.33
N ILE A 80 6.10 -9.57 5.16
CA ILE A 80 6.04 -9.72 6.62
C ILE A 80 4.80 -9.04 7.20
N VAL A 81 4.34 -7.93 6.61
CA VAL A 81 3.11 -7.25 7.07
C VAL A 81 1.90 -7.84 6.36
N PRO A 82 0.90 -8.38 7.08
CA PRO A 82 -0.33 -8.86 6.48
C PRO A 82 -1.16 -7.75 5.80
N GLN A 83 -1.73 -8.05 4.63
CA GLN A 83 -2.55 -7.09 3.87
C GLN A 83 -3.77 -6.60 4.66
N ASN A 84 -4.39 -7.47 5.45
CA ASN A 84 -5.54 -7.09 6.28
C ASN A 84 -5.20 -6.00 7.32
N LEU A 85 -3.97 -5.96 7.84
CA LEU A 85 -3.51 -4.86 8.71
C LEU A 85 -3.31 -3.58 7.90
N CYS A 86 -2.77 -3.70 6.68
CA CYS A 86 -2.63 -2.59 5.75
C CYS A 86 -3.98 -1.92 5.45
N ASP A 87 -5.00 -2.72 5.14
CA ASP A 87 -6.35 -2.22 4.84
C ASP A 87 -7.06 -1.66 6.08
N LYS A 88 -6.97 -2.37 7.22
CA LYS A 88 -7.59 -1.96 8.49
C LYS A 88 -7.09 -0.60 8.95
N TYR A 89 -5.78 -0.36 8.84
CA TYR A 89 -5.15 0.83 9.37
C TYR A 89 -4.74 1.87 8.32
N ASN A 90 -4.96 1.59 7.04
CA ASN A 90 -4.47 2.40 5.91
C ASN A 90 -2.97 2.66 6.07
N LEU A 91 -2.20 1.59 5.94
CA LEU A 91 -0.75 1.62 6.03
C LEU A 91 -0.07 0.71 5.01
N ILE A 92 1.23 0.92 4.79
CA ILE A 92 2.06 0.04 3.98
C ILE A 92 3.50 0.02 4.50
N ALA A 93 4.09 -1.17 4.58
CA ALA A 93 5.51 -1.31 4.85
C ALA A 93 6.30 -1.17 3.55
N PHE A 94 7.44 -0.49 3.60
CA PHE A 94 8.21 -0.22 2.37
C PHE A 94 9.69 -0.56 2.47
N GLY A 95 10.20 -0.87 3.67
CA GLY A 95 11.59 -1.30 3.83
C GLY A 95 11.99 -1.49 5.28
N PHE A 96 13.30 -1.64 5.48
CA PHE A 96 13.92 -1.75 6.79
C PHE A 96 14.98 -0.67 6.94
N GLU A 97 15.11 -0.14 8.15
CA GLU A 97 16.20 0.75 8.53
C GLU A 97 16.73 0.32 9.88
N GLU A 98 18.02 -0.03 9.94
CA GLU A 98 18.63 -0.71 11.08
C GLU A 98 17.84 -1.99 11.41
N ASP A 99 17.29 -2.10 12.62
CA ASP A 99 16.47 -3.24 13.08
C ASP A 99 14.96 -2.90 13.10
N LYS A 100 14.55 -1.84 12.40
CA LYS A 100 13.15 -1.37 12.39
C LYS A 100 12.50 -1.54 11.04
N ILE A 101 11.23 -1.96 11.04
CA ILE A 101 10.40 -1.95 9.84
C ILE A 101 9.88 -0.53 9.59
N MET A 102 10.09 -0.03 8.38
CA MET A 102 9.58 1.28 7.97
C MET A 102 8.17 1.14 7.42
N VAL A 103 7.25 1.89 8.01
CA VAL A 103 5.82 1.85 7.66
C VAL A 103 5.29 3.25 7.44
N ALA A 104 4.61 3.47 6.31
CA ALA A 104 3.85 4.66 6.04
C ALA A 104 2.40 4.48 6.50
N LEU A 105 1.87 5.41 7.28
CA LEU A 105 0.48 5.42 7.77
C LEU A 105 -0.24 6.69 7.32
N SER A 106 -1.54 6.58 7.03
CA SER A 106 -2.38 7.77 6.83
C SER A 106 -2.68 8.50 8.13
N ASP A 107 -2.65 7.78 9.26
CA ASP A 107 -2.72 8.35 10.61
C ASP A 107 -1.53 7.85 11.45
N PRO A 108 -0.41 8.59 11.49
CA PRO A 108 0.78 8.17 12.22
C PRO A 108 0.63 8.28 13.75
N LEU A 109 -0.47 8.85 14.25
CA LEU A 109 -0.76 8.94 15.68
C LEU A 109 -1.58 7.75 16.21
N ASN A 110 -1.95 6.82 15.33
CA ASN A 110 -2.68 5.62 15.72
C ASN A 110 -1.76 4.59 16.39
N ILE A 111 -1.64 4.67 17.71
CA ILE A 111 -0.81 3.78 18.52
C ILE A 111 -1.20 2.30 18.34
N PHE A 112 -2.49 2.00 18.20
CA PHE A 112 -2.94 0.62 17.98
C PHE A 112 -2.44 0.03 16.66
N ALA A 113 -2.30 0.84 15.62
CA ALA A 113 -1.72 0.38 14.35
C ALA A 113 -0.24 0.02 14.53
N ILE A 114 0.51 0.84 15.26
CA ILE A 114 1.93 0.63 15.54
C ILE A 114 2.12 -0.63 16.39
N ASP A 115 1.33 -0.79 17.45
CA ASP A 115 1.39 -1.96 18.34
C ASP A 115 1.00 -3.26 17.61
N ASP A 116 -0.08 -3.26 16.84
CA ASP A 116 -0.53 -4.43 16.08
C ASP A 116 0.52 -4.87 15.04
N ILE A 117 1.18 -3.92 14.36
CA ILE A 117 2.29 -4.25 13.44
C ILE A 117 3.47 -4.82 14.22
N SER A 118 3.86 -4.19 15.32
CA SER A 118 5.00 -4.67 16.11
C SER A 118 4.77 -6.09 16.63
N ILE A 119 3.56 -6.38 17.13
CA ILE A 119 3.15 -7.73 17.56
C ILE A 119 3.14 -8.71 16.38
N SER A 120 2.55 -8.32 15.25
CA SER A 120 2.42 -9.21 14.08
C SER A 120 3.76 -9.53 13.44
N THR A 121 4.71 -8.59 13.45
CA THR A 121 6.00 -8.72 12.77
C THR A 121 7.13 -9.12 13.70
N GLY A 122 6.98 -8.91 15.01
CA GLY A 122 8.04 -9.08 16.00
C GLY A 122 9.15 -8.02 15.92
N LEU A 123 8.89 -6.91 15.22
CA LEU A 123 9.87 -5.85 14.94
C LEU A 123 9.45 -4.50 15.53
N ASP A 124 10.44 -3.66 15.78
CA ASP A 124 10.22 -2.25 16.09
C ASP A 124 9.76 -1.51 14.84
N VAL A 125 8.80 -0.60 14.98
CA VAL A 125 8.21 0.14 13.85
C VAL A 125 8.76 1.56 13.79
N LYS A 126 9.28 1.94 12.62
CA LYS A 126 9.59 3.34 12.26
C LYS A 126 8.46 3.91 11.41
N VAL A 127 7.80 4.93 11.94
CA VAL A 127 6.59 5.51 11.34
C VAL A 127 6.92 6.67 10.41
N PHE A 128 6.25 6.68 9.26
CA PHE A 128 6.21 7.76 8.29
C PHE A 128 4.75 8.11 7.99
N ILE A 129 4.50 9.32 7.49
CA ILE A 129 3.16 9.75 7.06
C ILE A 129 3.10 9.83 5.53
N ALA A 130 2.04 9.30 4.94
CA ALA A 130 1.75 9.41 3.52
C ALA A 130 0.25 9.60 3.27
N PRO A 131 -0.16 10.16 2.11
CA PRO A 131 -1.56 10.32 1.74
C PRO A 131 -2.31 8.99 1.73
N LYS A 132 -3.57 9.01 2.16
CA LYS A 132 -4.39 7.79 2.27
C LYS A 132 -4.59 7.11 0.92
N ASN A 133 -4.77 7.91 -0.13
CA ASN A 133 -4.99 7.40 -1.48
C ASN A 133 -3.75 6.70 -2.03
N ASP A 134 -2.56 7.26 -1.79
CA ASP A 134 -1.30 6.66 -2.23
C ASP A 134 -1.07 5.34 -1.51
N ILE A 135 -1.28 5.30 -0.19
CA ILE A 135 -1.16 4.06 0.58
C ILE A 135 -2.08 2.98 -0.01
N LYS A 136 -3.37 3.28 -0.23
CA LYS A 136 -4.31 2.30 -0.81
C LYS A 136 -3.86 1.81 -2.19
N LYS A 137 -3.45 2.72 -3.06
CA LYS A 137 -2.93 2.40 -4.39
C LYS A 137 -1.75 1.43 -4.30
N PHE A 138 -0.75 1.74 -3.46
CA PHE A 138 0.44 0.91 -3.34
C PHE A 138 0.21 -0.38 -2.57
N VAL A 139 -0.73 -0.44 -1.62
CA VAL A 139 -1.16 -1.70 -1.00
C VAL A 139 -1.74 -2.62 -2.06
N GLN A 140 -2.67 -2.12 -2.87
CA GLN A 140 -3.26 -2.93 -3.93
C GLN A 140 -2.21 -3.46 -4.91
N ILE A 141 -1.33 -2.61 -5.42
CA ILE A 141 -0.28 -3.01 -6.39
C ILE A 141 0.67 -4.07 -5.79
N ASN A 142 1.20 -3.83 -4.59
CA ASN A 142 2.26 -4.67 -4.03
C ASN A 142 1.72 -6.02 -3.54
N TYR A 143 0.55 -6.05 -2.91
CA TYR A 143 -0.03 -7.30 -2.41
C TYR A 143 -0.64 -8.14 -3.55
N SER A 144 -1.23 -7.53 -4.58
CA SER A 144 -1.62 -8.26 -5.79
C SER A 144 -0.42 -8.87 -6.52
N SER A 145 0.72 -8.18 -6.57
CA SER A 145 1.96 -8.74 -7.17
C SER A 145 2.48 -9.95 -6.37
N GLU A 146 2.35 -9.93 -5.05
CA GLU A 146 2.68 -11.07 -4.19
C GLU A 146 1.70 -12.24 -4.40
N GLU A 147 0.40 -11.97 -4.59
CA GLU A 147 -0.59 -13.00 -4.94
C GLU A 147 -0.27 -13.67 -6.28
N VAL A 148 0.16 -12.89 -7.29
CA VAL A 148 0.66 -13.42 -8.57
C VAL A 148 1.83 -14.37 -8.35
N SER A 149 2.81 -13.96 -7.52
CA SER A 149 3.97 -14.80 -7.22
C SER A 149 3.59 -16.09 -6.49
N LYS A 150 2.68 -16.02 -5.51
CA LYS A 150 2.19 -17.20 -4.79
C LYS A 150 1.45 -18.17 -5.70
N ALA A 151 0.57 -17.65 -6.57
CA ALA A 151 -0.13 -18.46 -7.55
C ALA A 151 0.84 -19.15 -8.51
N ALA A 152 1.89 -18.45 -8.97
CA ALA A 152 2.95 -19.04 -9.79
C ALA A 152 3.70 -20.18 -9.07
N GLU A 153 3.99 -20.01 -7.78
CA GLU A 153 4.62 -21.05 -6.95
C GLU A 153 3.71 -22.27 -6.73
N GLU A 154 2.40 -22.06 -6.56
CA GLU A 154 1.41 -23.14 -6.43
C GLU A 154 1.31 -23.95 -7.73
N LEU A 155 1.27 -23.29 -8.89
CA LEU A 155 1.31 -23.99 -10.19
C LEU A 155 2.56 -24.86 -10.35
N LEU A 156 3.71 -24.35 -9.91
CA LEU A 156 4.94 -25.13 -9.98
C LEU A 156 4.87 -26.38 -9.10
N LYS A 157 4.29 -26.27 -7.89
CA LYS A 157 4.08 -27.43 -7.03
C LYS A 157 3.13 -28.45 -7.65
N GLU A 158 2.00 -27.99 -8.18
CA GLU A 158 1.04 -28.85 -8.88
C GLU A 158 1.69 -29.56 -10.08
N ALA A 159 2.48 -28.84 -10.88
CA ALA A 159 3.22 -29.37 -12.03
C ALA A 159 4.30 -30.40 -11.64
N LEU A 160 4.95 -30.23 -10.48
CA LEU A 160 5.94 -31.17 -9.98
C LEU A 160 5.30 -32.43 -9.36
N GLU A 161 4.12 -32.30 -8.77
CA GLU A 161 3.36 -33.41 -8.18
C GLU A 161 2.57 -34.21 -9.23
N SER A 162 2.12 -33.57 -10.31
CA SER A 162 1.42 -34.20 -11.41
C SER A 162 2.35 -34.41 -12.61
N LYS A 163 2.72 -35.67 -12.88
CA LYS A 163 3.63 -36.03 -13.99
C LYS A 163 3.06 -35.84 -15.40
N SER A 164 1.94 -35.14 -15.54
CA SER A 164 1.30 -34.78 -16.81
C SER A 164 0.34 -33.61 -16.56
N ILE A 165 0.71 -32.41 -16.98
CA ILE A 165 -0.26 -31.31 -17.12
C ILE A 165 -1.06 -31.60 -18.39
N THR A 166 -2.14 -32.35 -18.27
CA THR A 166 -3.25 -32.26 -19.22
C THR A 166 -4.22 -31.24 -18.62
N LEU A 167 -4.20 -30.03 -19.16
CA LEU A 167 -5.23 -29.02 -18.90
C LEU A 167 -6.55 -29.54 -19.48
N ASP A 168 -7.33 -30.27 -18.68
CA ASP A 168 -8.72 -30.57 -19.02
C ASP A 168 -9.55 -29.31 -18.76
N VAL A 169 -9.96 -28.65 -19.83
CA VAL A 169 -10.66 -27.34 -19.82
C VAL A 169 -12.18 -27.52 -19.62
N GLU A 170 -12.64 -28.61 -19.01
CA GLU A 170 -14.06 -29.00 -19.05
C GLU A 170 -14.90 -28.76 -17.76
N GLU A 171 -14.34 -28.22 -16.67
CA GLU A 171 -15.14 -27.85 -15.48
C GLU A 171 -15.07 -26.36 -15.12
N LEU A 172 -16.05 -25.58 -15.60
CA LEU A 172 -16.14 -24.12 -15.53
C LEU A 172 -16.13 -23.52 -14.10
N ASP A 173 -16.44 -24.30 -13.07
CA ASP A 173 -16.48 -23.82 -11.67
C ASP A 173 -15.14 -23.98 -10.93
N ASP A 174 -14.32 -24.99 -11.27
CA ASP A 174 -12.96 -25.14 -10.71
C ASP A 174 -11.92 -24.27 -11.43
N VAL A 175 -12.18 -23.91 -12.69
CA VAL A 175 -11.29 -23.02 -13.49
C VAL A 175 -11.09 -21.65 -12.83
N LYS A 176 -12.10 -21.07 -12.17
CA LYS A 176 -11.96 -19.74 -11.53
C LYS A 176 -11.01 -19.75 -10.33
N ASN A 177 -10.89 -20.89 -9.64
CA ASN A 177 -9.99 -21.02 -8.50
C ASN A 177 -8.59 -21.48 -8.90
N ALA A 178 -8.40 -21.91 -10.15
CA ALA A 178 -7.10 -22.32 -10.66
C ALA A 178 -6.07 -21.20 -10.47
N PRO A 179 -4.88 -21.50 -9.92
CA PRO A 179 -3.87 -20.48 -9.65
C PRO A 179 -3.47 -19.70 -10.92
N VAL A 180 -3.49 -20.31 -12.11
CA VAL A 180 -3.30 -19.62 -13.40
C VAL A 180 -4.28 -18.45 -13.57
N VAL A 181 -5.57 -18.70 -13.34
CA VAL A 181 -6.61 -17.70 -13.58
C VAL A 181 -6.48 -16.54 -12.61
N LYS A 182 -6.22 -16.82 -11.32
CA LYS A 182 -5.93 -15.79 -10.32
C LYS A 182 -4.71 -14.95 -10.70
N MET A 183 -3.64 -15.59 -11.18
CA MET A 183 -2.42 -14.92 -11.59
C MET A 183 -2.70 -13.92 -12.73
N ILE A 184 -3.40 -14.36 -13.78
CA ILE A 184 -3.76 -13.53 -14.93
C ILE A 184 -4.68 -12.38 -14.52
N GLU A 185 -5.71 -12.66 -13.71
CA GLU A 185 -6.65 -11.63 -13.23
C GLU A 185 -5.94 -10.52 -12.46
N GLN A 186 -5.00 -10.88 -11.58
CA GLN A 186 -4.23 -9.91 -10.80
C GLN A 186 -3.29 -9.07 -11.67
N LEU A 187 -2.69 -9.65 -12.72
CA LEU A 187 -1.90 -8.88 -13.68
C LEU A 187 -2.73 -7.80 -14.37
N PHE A 188 -3.93 -8.16 -14.84
CA PHE A 188 -4.85 -7.20 -15.45
C PHE A 188 -5.36 -6.15 -14.47
N ARG A 189 -5.70 -6.55 -13.24
CA ARG A 189 -6.13 -5.61 -12.20
C ARG A 189 -5.05 -4.57 -11.92
N ASN A 190 -3.81 -5.02 -11.75
CA ASN A 190 -2.67 -4.14 -11.50
C ASN A 190 -2.42 -3.20 -12.68
N SER A 191 -2.55 -3.66 -13.92
CA SER A 191 -2.32 -2.79 -15.09
C SER A 191 -3.36 -1.68 -15.18
N VAL A 192 -4.62 -1.95 -14.83
CA VAL A 192 -5.69 -0.94 -14.77
C VAL A 192 -5.43 0.08 -13.66
N GLU A 193 -5.08 -0.37 -12.45
CA GLU A 193 -4.79 0.53 -11.32
C GLU A 193 -3.59 1.44 -11.58
N MET A 194 -2.54 0.88 -12.20
CA MET A 194 -1.35 1.63 -12.59
C MET A 194 -1.53 2.42 -13.89
N ARG A 195 -2.70 2.35 -14.52
CA ARG A 195 -3.01 2.98 -15.82
C ARG A 195 -2.00 2.63 -16.91
N ALA A 196 -1.52 1.39 -16.89
CA ALA A 196 -0.56 0.91 -17.86
C ALA A 196 -1.22 0.75 -19.23
N SER A 197 -0.54 1.20 -20.29
CA SER A 197 -1.02 1.03 -21.67
C SER A 197 -0.72 -0.37 -22.21
N ASP A 198 0.35 -0.99 -21.72
CA ASP A 198 0.85 -2.28 -22.19
C ASP A 198 1.36 -3.12 -21.02
N ILE A 199 1.06 -4.42 -21.06
CA ILE A 199 1.67 -5.44 -20.20
C ILE A 199 2.70 -6.19 -21.05
N HIS A 200 3.97 -6.06 -20.70
CA HIS A 200 5.06 -6.80 -21.32
C HIS A 200 5.39 -8.04 -20.49
N ILE A 201 5.42 -9.19 -21.15
CA ILE A 201 5.88 -10.46 -20.60
C ILE A 201 7.18 -10.79 -21.32
N GLU A 202 8.31 -10.59 -20.65
CA GLU A 202 9.65 -10.76 -21.22
C GLU A 202 10.30 -12.04 -20.65
N PRO A 203 10.27 -13.17 -21.38
CA PRO A 203 10.97 -14.38 -20.97
C PRO A 203 12.48 -14.25 -21.18
N TYR A 204 13.25 -14.59 -20.15
CA TYR A 204 14.71 -14.77 -20.17
C TYR A 204 15.05 -16.24 -19.90
N GLU A 205 16.34 -16.61 -19.90
CA GLU A 205 16.76 -18.01 -19.76
C GLU A 205 16.27 -18.70 -18.47
N LYS A 206 16.09 -17.96 -17.37
CA LYS A 206 15.74 -18.51 -16.05
C LYS A 206 14.53 -17.84 -15.39
N GLU A 207 14.12 -16.69 -15.91
CA GLU A 207 13.10 -15.86 -15.29
C GLU A 207 12.22 -15.21 -16.34
N ILE A 208 11.03 -14.79 -15.94
CA ILE A 208 10.11 -13.99 -16.73
C ILE A 208 9.99 -12.65 -16.03
N ARG A 209 10.25 -11.55 -16.74
CA ARG A 209 9.99 -10.22 -16.23
C ARG A 209 8.65 -9.72 -16.75
N ILE A 210 7.80 -9.33 -15.82
CA ILE A 210 6.54 -8.67 -16.12
C ILE A 210 6.74 -7.18 -15.92
N ARG A 211 6.61 -6.41 -17.00
CA ARG A 211 6.83 -4.97 -17.01
C ARG A 211 5.59 -4.26 -17.53
N TYR A 212 5.24 -3.13 -16.92
CA TYR A 212 4.13 -2.30 -17.36
C TYR A 212 4.66 -1.04 -18.02
N ARG A 213 4.02 -0.63 -19.11
CA ARG A 213 4.28 0.69 -19.70
C ARG A 213 3.38 1.72 -19.05
N ILE A 214 3.95 2.59 -18.23
CA ILE A 214 3.26 3.63 -17.47
C ILE A 214 3.84 4.96 -17.93
N ASP A 215 2.99 5.85 -18.45
CA ASP A 215 3.39 7.16 -18.99
C ASP A 215 4.55 7.10 -20.01
N GLY A 216 4.62 6.01 -20.77
CA GLY A 216 5.63 5.77 -21.81
C GLY A 216 6.89 5.07 -21.31
N GLU A 217 7.08 4.89 -20.01
CA GLU A 217 8.23 4.19 -19.43
C GLU A 217 7.90 2.75 -19.04
N LEU A 218 8.85 1.83 -19.21
CA LEU A 218 8.69 0.42 -18.84
C LEU A 218 9.19 0.15 -17.42
N THR A 219 8.26 -0.12 -16.51
CA THR A 219 8.54 -0.40 -15.09
C THR A 219 8.38 -1.88 -14.80
N THR A 220 9.39 -2.51 -14.20
CA THR A 220 9.31 -3.92 -13.79
C THR A 220 8.44 -4.07 -12.55
N ILE A 221 7.35 -4.84 -12.67
CA ILE A 221 6.37 -5.05 -11.59
C ILE A 221 6.57 -6.39 -10.91
N ASN A 222 6.89 -7.42 -11.70
CA ASN A 222 7.17 -8.74 -11.13
C ASN A 222 8.27 -9.49 -11.89
N THR A 223 8.89 -10.46 -11.21
CA THR A 223 9.86 -11.38 -11.78
C THR A 223 9.51 -12.76 -11.28
N LEU A 224 9.20 -13.66 -12.21
CA LEU A 224 8.75 -15.03 -11.95
C LEU A 224 9.78 -16.02 -12.49
N GLY A 225 9.72 -17.29 -12.09
CA GLY A 225 10.53 -18.35 -12.70
C GLY A 225 10.09 -18.65 -14.13
N ILE A 226 11.01 -19.14 -14.98
CA ILE A 226 10.70 -19.47 -16.39
C ILE A 226 9.62 -20.55 -16.54
N GLU A 227 9.46 -21.38 -15.52
CA GLU A 227 8.43 -22.42 -15.43
C GLU A 227 7.00 -21.85 -15.56
N SER A 228 6.80 -20.59 -15.17
CA SER A 228 5.50 -19.90 -15.21
C SER A 228 5.15 -19.33 -16.59
N LEU A 229 5.92 -19.65 -17.64
CA LEU A 229 5.73 -19.09 -18.99
C LEU A 229 4.53 -19.69 -19.72
N ALA A 230 4.35 -21.01 -19.64
CA ALA A 230 3.30 -21.73 -20.36
C ALA A 230 1.87 -21.14 -20.20
N PRO A 231 1.42 -20.73 -19.00
CA PRO A 231 0.10 -20.11 -18.84
C PRO A 231 0.01 -18.64 -19.29
N LEU A 232 1.14 -18.00 -19.61
CA LEU A 232 1.22 -16.57 -19.95
C LEU A 232 1.27 -16.29 -21.46
N VAL A 233 1.36 -17.33 -22.30
CA VAL A 233 1.60 -17.24 -23.75
C VAL A 233 0.60 -18.09 -24.53
#